data_AF-A0A6C0C7S2-F1
#
_entry.id   AF-A0A6C0C7S2-F1
#
_cell.length_a   1.000
_cell.length_b   1.000
_cell.length_c   1.000
_cell.angle_alpha   90.00
_cell.angle_beta   90.00
_cell.angle_gamma   90.00
#
_symmetry.space_group_name_H-M   'P 1'
#
loop_
_entity.id
_entity.type
_entity.pdbx_description
1 polymer ?
#
loop_
_entity_poly.entity_id
_entity_poly.type
_entity_poly.pdbx_seq_one_letter_code
_entity_poly.pdbx_strand_id
1 'polypeptide(L)'
;MLLSLYDEIILKISEFMTDREKIYLSMTSKRMDQLKYKIRYVELVSVLDIRSLPYFDNFECVHAHMIISLDKIPKHVKYVHIVTTETNIPRFVTHLTFAFNFDKPINNCIPSSVTHLFFGAYFNQSVDDCIPNSVTHLGFGWDFDKPINQCLPTSITHLTFGRNFNQPIDKCIPALVTHLTFGFFFNKSIKDCIPASVTHLEFGFHFDQPIDGCIPQSIVKLTFGKNFNQLINNFIPQSVKKIILHKCYDQNISQGLAAKIKRI
;
A
#
# COMPACT_ATOMS: atom_id res chain seq x y z
N MET A 1 2.88 18.27 -36.66
CA MET A 1 2.56 17.29 -37.73
C MET A 1 1.36 16.50 -37.27
N LEU A 2 0.22 16.61 -37.97
CA LEU A 2 -0.99 15.85 -37.63
C LEU A 2 -0.70 14.34 -37.65
N LEU A 3 -1.27 13.61 -36.70
CA LEU A 3 -1.27 12.15 -36.71
C LEU A 3 -2.15 11.65 -37.84
N SER A 4 -1.77 10.54 -38.48
CA SER A 4 -2.74 9.86 -39.33
C SER A 4 -3.75 9.10 -38.46
N LEU A 5 -4.98 8.91 -38.96
CA LEU A 5 -6.03 8.15 -38.27
C LEU A 5 -5.53 6.78 -37.78
N TYR A 6 -4.67 6.13 -38.56
CA TYR A 6 -4.06 4.85 -38.18
C TYR A 6 -3.14 4.96 -36.96
N ASP A 7 -2.37 6.05 -36.84
CA ASP A 7 -1.46 6.24 -35.71
C ASP A 7 -2.26 6.53 -34.42
N GLU A 8 -3.37 7.26 -34.52
CA GLU A 8 -4.27 7.50 -33.39
C GLU A 8 -4.91 6.21 -32.88
N ILE A 9 -5.37 5.35 -33.79
CA ILE A 9 -5.93 4.03 -33.43
C ILE A 9 -4.88 3.19 -32.71
N ILE A 10 -3.64 3.16 -33.19
CA ILE A 10 -2.57 2.37 -32.56
C ILE A 10 -2.20 2.93 -31.19
N LEU A 11 -2.15 4.26 -31.04
CA LEU A 11 -1.93 4.88 -29.73
C LEU A 11 -3.05 4.51 -28.76
N LYS A 12 -4.31 4.46 -29.23
CA LYS A 12 -5.43 4.03 -28.38
C LYS A 12 -5.35 2.56 -27.99
N ILE A 13 -4.95 1.68 -28.92
CA ILE A 13 -4.69 0.27 -28.62
C ILE A 13 -3.57 0.13 -27.60
N SER A 14 -2.52 0.97 -27.70
CA SER A 14 -1.37 0.92 -26.79
C SER A 14 -1.74 1.16 -25.33
N GLU A 15 -2.83 1.87 -25.04
CA GLU A 15 -3.33 2.08 -23.67
C GLU A 15 -3.73 0.77 -22.96
N PHE A 16 -4.02 -0.29 -23.72
CA PHE A 16 -4.38 -1.61 -23.20
C PHE A 16 -3.19 -2.59 -23.16
N MET A 17 -1.99 -2.13 -23.49
CA MET A 17 -0.77 -2.94 -23.57
C MET A 17 0.16 -2.65 -22.38
N THR A 18 0.95 -3.64 -21.99
CA THR A 18 2.11 -3.44 -21.11
C THR A 18 3.18 -2.59 -21.81
N ASP A 19 4.05 -1.95 -21.05
CA ASP A 19 5.17 -1.17 -21.60
C ASP A 19 6.13 -2.04 -22.39
N ARG A 20 6.32 -3.30 -21.96
CA ARG A 20 7.06 -4.31 -22.72
C ARG A 20 6.44 -4.58 -24.09
N GLU A 21 5.13 -4.79 -24.15
CA GLU A 21 4.42 -5.02 -25.42
C GLU A 21 4.44 -3.76 -26.31
N LYS A 22 4.32 -2.56 -25.74
CA LYS A 22 4.46 -1.30 -26.48
C LYS A 22 5.83 -1.19 -27.14
N ILE A 23 6.90 -1.59 -26.43
CA ILE A 23 8.26 -1.62 -26.98
C ILE A 23 8.34 -2.64 -28.12
N TYR A 24 7.84 -3.86 -27.95
CA TYR A 24 7.83 -4.86 -29.03
C TYR A 24 7.05 -4.41 -30.26
N LEU A 25 5.89 -3.77 -30.06
CA LEU A 25 5.11 -3.20 -31.15
C LEU A 25 5.92 -2.17 -31.94
N SER A 26 6.65 -1.28 -31.24
CA SER A 26 7.49 -0.27 -31.88
C SER A 26 8.62 -0.87 -32.71
N MET A 27 9.09 -2.08 -32.38
CA MET A 27 10.18 -2.77 -33.09
C MET A 27 9.73 -3.45 -34.39
N THR A 28 8.43 -3.53 -34.68
CA THR A 28 7.91 -4.30 -35.83
C THR A 28 8.19 -3.65 -37.19
N SER A 29 8.32 -2.32 -37.26
CA SER A 29 8.60 -1.61 -38.51
C SER A 29 9.11 -0.19 -38.25
N LYS A 30 9.72 0.44 -39.27
CA LYS A 30 10.14 1.86 -39.21
C LYS A 30 8.99 2.81 -38.85
N ARG A 31 7.76 2.51 -39.29
CA ARG A 31 6.59 3.32 -38.98
C ARG A 31 6.20 3.17 -37.51
N MET A 32 6.18 1.94 -36.98
CA MET A 32 5.88 1.70 -35.58
C MET A 32 6.97 2.24 -34.65
N ASP A 33 8.23 2.23 -35.10
CA ASP A 33 9.36 2.79 -34.35
C ASP A 33 9.15 4.28 -34.03
N GLN A 34 8.52 5.04 -34.93
CA GLN A 34 8.19 6.44 -34.68
C GLN A 34 7.12 6.64 -33.59
N LEU A 35 6.31 5.63 -33.31
CA LEU A 35 5.24 5.74 -32.30
C LEU A 35 5.79 5.70 -30.87
N LYS A 36 6.99 5.15 -30.62
CA LYS A 36 7.61 5.15 -29.27
C LYS A 36 7.79 6.55 -28.69
N TYR A 37 7.94 7.56 -29.55
CA TYR A 37 8.04 8.97 -29.16
C TYR A 37 6.69 9.61 -28.78
N LYS A 38 5.58 8.91 -28.99
CA LYS A 38 4.21 9.39 -28.74
C LYS A 38 3.46 8.55 -27.72
N ILE A 39 3.84 7.28 -27.60
CA ILE A 39 3.29 6.34 -26.61
C ILE A 39 3.65 6.80 -25.20
N ARG A 40 2.70 6.65 -24.27
CA ARG A 40 2.93 6.80 -22.82
C ARG A 40 3.28 5.47 -22.18
N TYR A 41 4.32 5.49 -21.36
CA TYR A 41 4.80 4.35 -20.60
C TYR A 41 4.41 4.55 -19.14
N VAL A 42 3.62 3.63 -18.59
CA VAL A 42 2.91 3.81 -17.32
C VAL A 42 3.34 2.83 -16.24
N GLU A 43 4.09 1.79 -16.61
CA GLU A 43 4.65 0.82 -15.66
C GLU A 43 5.87 1.42 -14.94
N LEU A 44 6.10 0.97 -13.71
CA LEU A 44 7.21 1.47 -12.90
C LEU A 44 8.55 1.06 -13.52
N VAL A 45 9.39 2.05 -13.83
CA VAL A 45 10.74 1.83 -14.40
C VAL A 45 11.82 2.60 -13.63
N SER A 46 13.03 2.05 -13.59
CA SER A 46 14.18 2.77 -13.03
C SER A 46 14.54 3.98 -13.90
N VAL A 47 14.73 5.15 -13.27
CA VAL A 47 15.18 6.36 -13.97
C VAL A 47 16.51 6.11 -14.71
N LEU A 48 17.41 5.30 -14.14
CA LEU A 48 18.72 5.02 -14.71
C LEU A 48 18.62 4.28 -16.06
N ASP A 49 17.65 3.38 -16.19
CA ASP A 49 17.47 2.55 -17.39
C ASP A 49 16.94 3.37 -18.58
N ILE A 50 16.20 4.44 -18.29
CA ILE A 50 15.51 5.25 -19.30
C ILE A 50 16.18 6.60 -19.58
N ARG A 51 17.15 7.02 -18.75
CA ARG A 51 17.70 8.39 -18.73
C ARG A 51 18.26 8.87 -20.07
N SER A 52 18.80 7.95 -20.86
CA SER A 52 19.40 8.21 -22.17
C SER A 52 18.40 8.09 -23.32
N LEU A 53 17.19 7.60 -23.07
CA LEU A 53 16.19 7.39 -24.12
C LEU A 53 15.72 8.75 -24.68
N PRO A 54 15.62 8.89 -26.00
CA PRO A 54 15.18 10.15 -26.61
C PRO A 54 13.69 10.46 -26.36
N TYR A 55 12.92 9.48 -25.86
CA TYR A 55 11.53 9.61 -25.42
C TYR A 55 11.39 9.51 -23.89
N PHE A 56 12.45 9.82 -23.14
CA PHE A 56 12.48 9.80 -21.67
C PHE A 56 11.29 10.53 -21.01
N ASP A 57 10.84 11.66 -21.59
CA ASP A 57 9.71 12.44 -21.07
C ASP A 57 8.35 11.73 -21.19
N ASN A 58 8.28 10.54 -21.82
CA ASN A 58 7.04 9.78 -22.01
C ASN A 58 6.71 8.79 -20.89
N PHE A 59 7.60 8.63 -19.91
CA PHE A 59 7.40 7.76 -18.76
C PHE A 59 6.65 8.50 -17.64
N GLU A 60 5.55 7.92 -17.17
CA GLU A 60 4.68 8.50 -16.15
C GLU A 60 4.98 7.97 -14.73
N CYS A 61 5.61 6.79 -14.63
CA CYS A 61 5.89 6.14 -13.36
C CYS A 61 7.35 5.72 -13.29
N VAL A 62 8.11 6.34 -12.38
CA VAL A 62 9.55 6.08 -12.25
C VAL A 62 9.96 5.82 -10.82
N HIS A 63 11.03 5.06 -10.68
CA HIS A 63 11.69 4.80 -9.41
C HIS A 63 13.16 5.23 -9.46
N ALA A 64 13.63 5.82 -8.36
CA ALA A 64 15.02 6.14 -8.13
C ALA A 64 15.55 5.40 -6.89
N HIS A 65 16.60 4.59 -7.09
CA HIS A 65 17.30 3.89 -6.00
C HIS A 65 18.06 4.83 -5.05
N MET A 66 18.45 6.01 -5.54
CA MET A 66 19.16 7.03 -4.78
C MET A 66 18.62 8.40 -5.16
N ILE A 67 18.52 9.31 -4.20
CA ILE A 67 18.07 10.70 -4.43
C ILE A 67 18.92 11.39 -5.50
N ILE A 68 20.22 11.08 -5.61
CA ILE A 68 21.10 11.65 -6.63
C ILE A 68 20.65 11.32 -8.07
N SER A 69 19.88 10.26 -8.26
CA SER A 69 19.34 9.87 -9.58
C SER A 69 18.18 10.78 -10.03
N LEU A 70 17.74 11.71 -9.18
CA LEU A 70 16.62 12.64 -9.40
C LEU A 70 17.05 14.01 -9.94
N ASP A 71 18.32 14.17 -10.30
CA ASP A 71 18.81 15.36 -11.01
C ASP A 71 18.20 15.51 -12.42
N LYS A 72 17.65 14.41 -12.98
CA LYS A 72 16.86 14.41 -14.22
C LYS A 72 15.63 13.51 -14.07
N ILE A 73 14.44 14.06 -14.27
CA ILE A 73 13.14 13.35 -14.14
C ILE A 73 12.27 13.62 -15.37
N PRO A 74 11.45 12.65 -15.85
CA PRO A 74 10.56 12.86 -16.98
C PRO A 74 9.60 14.03 -16.74
N LYS A 75 9.40 14.89 -17.75
CA LYS A 75 8.50 16.05 -17.63
C LYS A 75 7.05 15.69 -17.32
N HIS A 76 6.58 14.55 -17.81
CA HIS A 76 5.19 14.10 -17.63
C HIS A 76 5.05 13.03 -16.55
N VAL A 77 6.05 12.93 -15.65
CA VAL A 77 5.96 12.00 -14.53
C VAL A 77 4.75 12.33 -13.66
N LYS A 78 4.01 11.29 -13.29
CA LYS A 78 2.91 11.35 -12.33
C LYS A 78 3.31 10.76 -11.00
N TYR A 79 4.09 9.67 -11.05
CA TYR A 79 4.51 8.94 -9.87
C TYR A 79 6.03 8.82 -9.82
N VAL A 80 6.60 9.38 -8.76
CA VAL A 80 8.02 9.25 -8.41
C VAL A 80 8.11 8.41 -7.14
N HIS A 81 8.76 7.27 -7.27
CA HIS A 81 9.04 6.31 -6.20
C HIS A 81 10.49 6.42 -5.77
N ILE A 82 10.74 6.48 -4.46
CA ILE A 82 12.10 6.46 -3.93
C ILE A 82 12.22 5.50 -2.75
N VAL A 83 13.42 4.95 -2.59
CA VAL A 83 13.87 4.29 -1.37
C VAL A 83 15.04 5.10 -0.80
N THR A 84 15.00 5.47 0.49
CA THR A 84 16.05 6.34 1.04
C THR A 84 16.30 6.17 2.54
N THR A 85 17.51 6.50 2.97
CA THR A 85 17.92 6.66 4.39
C THR A 85 17.94 8.13 4.83
N GLU A 86 17.65 9.03 3.90
CA GLU A 86 17.74 10.47 4.08
C GLU A 86 16.40 11.08 4.47
N THR A 87 16.45 12.21 5.17
CA THR A 87 15.28 12.97 5.62
C THR A 87 14.95 14.18 4.74
N ASN A 88 15.89 14.59 3.87
CA ASN A 88 15.66 15.65 2.89
C ASN A 88 15.01 15.07 1.62
N ILE A 89 13.68 14.98 1.65
CA ILE A 89 12.91 14.36 0.56
C ILE A 89 12.46 15.43 -0.45
N PRO A 90 12.71 15.24 -1.76
CA PRO A 90 12.24 16.17 -2.77
C PRO A 90 10.71 16.30 -2.83
N ARG A 91 10.22 17.53 -3.03
CA ARG A 91 8.77 17.86 -2.97
C ARG A 91 7.91 17.26 -4.08
N PHE A 92 8.49 16.63 -5.10
CA PHE A 92 7.74 15.95 -6.16
C PHE A 92 7.61 14.43 -5.93
N VAL A 93 8.19 13.90 -4.84
CA VAL A 93 8.11 12.47 -4.52
C VAL A 93 6.69 12.11 -4.11
N THR A 94 6.16 11.06 -4.73
CA THR A 94 4.77 10.60 -4.46
C THR A 94 4.71 9.31 -3.66
N HIS A 95 5.72 8.46 -3.80
CA HIS A 95 5.81 7.16 -3.14
C HIS A 95 7.16 7.10 -2.42
N LEU A 96 7.12 7.13 -1.10
CA LEU A 96 8.29 7.19 -0.24
C LEU A 96 8.39 5.89 0.56
N THR A 97 9.51 5.20 0.38
CA THR A 97 9.89 4.08 1.24
C THR A 97 11.17 4.42 1.98
N PHE A 98 11.14 4.41 3.31
CA PHE A 98 12.37 4.48 4.09
C PHE A 98 13.09 3.12 4.05
N ALA A 99 14.41 3.16 3.87
CA ALA A 99 15.22 1.95 3.73
C ALA A 99 15.21 1.08 4.99
N PHE A 100 15.54 -0.21 4.84
CA PHE A 100 15.42 -1.24 5.87
C PHE A 100 15.96 -0.84 7.26
N ASN A 101 17.09 -0.15 7.32
CA ASN A 101 17.78 0.27 8.53
C ASN A 101 17.45 1.70 8.99
N PHE A 102 16.47 2.37 8.40
CA PHE A 102 16.10 3.73 8.77
C PHE A 102 15.36 3.77 10.11
N ASP A 103 15.95 4.45 11.10
CA ASP A 103 15.35 4.70 12.41
C ASP A 103 15.70 6.11 12.91
N LYS A 104 15.52 7.11 12.04
CA LYS A 104 15.75 8.53 12.37
C LYS A 104 14.42 9.25 12.61
N PRO A 105 14.39 10.32 13.42
CA PRO A 105 13.21 11.19 13.53
C PRO A 105 12.76 11.71 12.16
N ILE A 106 11.44 11.86 11.98
CA ILE A 106 10.81 12.19 10.69
C ILE A 106 10.07 13.53 10.69
N ASN A 107 10.28 14.34 11.72
CA ASN A 107 9.62 15.63 11.90
C ASN A 107 9.82 16.52 10.66
N ASN A 108 8.73 16.92 10.01
CA ASN A 108 8.74 17.75 8.79
C ASN A 108 9.55 17.19 7.60
N CYS A 109 9.85 15.89 7.59
CA CYS A 109 10.68 15.27 6.54
C CYS A 109 9.87 14.79 5.33
N ILE A 110 8.58 14.51 5.52
CA ILE A 110 7.72 13.90 4.51
C ILE A 110 6.95 15.00 3.76
N PRO A 111 7.17 15.19 2.44
CA PRO A 111 6.49 16.23 1.67
C PRO A 111 4.99 15.94 1.48
N SER A 112 4.19 16.98 1.30
CA SER A 112 2.74 16.90 1.06
C SER A 112 2.34 16.35 -0.32
N SER A 113 3.30 15.99 -1.15
CA SER A 113 3.07 15.24 -2.40
C SER A 113 3.08 13.73 -2.19
N VAL A 114 3.58 13.25 -1.05
CA VAL A 114 3.64 11.82 -0.75
C VAL A 114 2.23 11.30 -0.48
N THR A 115 1.84 10.30 -1.27
CA THR A 115 0.55 9.60 -1.17
C THR A 115 0.70 8.18 -0.61
N HIS A 116 1.87 7.57 -0.79
CA HIS A 116 2.20 6.25 -0.28
C HIS A 116 3.48 6.34 0.55
N LEU A 117 3.40 5.91 1.81
CA LEU A 117 4.48 5.99 2.78
C LEU A 117 4.71 4.62 3.42
N PHE A 118 5.94 4.12 3.31
CA PHE A 118 6.35 2.86 3.92
C PHE A 118 7.63 3.04 4.73
N PHE A 119 7.61 2.57 5.98
CA PHE A 119 8.78 2.62 6.85
C PHE A 119 9.63 1.36 6.73
N GLY A 120 10.94 1.53 6.85
CA GLY A 120 11.91 0.44 6.87
C GLY A 120 11.76 -0.46 8.09
N ALA A 121 12.30 -1.67 8.01
CA ALA A 121 12.10 -2.70 9.04
C ALA A 121 12.46 -2.24 10.46
N TYR A 122 13.55 -1.47 10.63
CA TYR A 122 14.02 -1.04 11.96
C TYR A 122 13.41 0.26 12.47
N PHE A 123 12.47 0.87 11.73
CA PHE A 123 11.85 2.12 12.16
C PHE A 123 11.02 1.92 13.42
N ASN A 124 11.38 2.62 14.50
CA ASN A 124 10.66 2.62 15.77
C ASN A 124 10.66 3.99 16.45
N GLN A 125 10.47 5.05 15.65
CA GLN A 125 10.30 6.42 16.16
C GLN A 125 8.82 6.77 16.30
N SER A 126 8.51 7.81 17.11
CA SER A 126 7.16 8.38 17.12
C SER A 126 6.82 8.97 15.74
N VAL A 127 5.54 8.92 15.40
CA VAL A 127 4.99 9.48 14.16
C VAL A 127 3.98 10.60 14.42
N ASP A 128 3.89 11.07 15.66
CA ASP A 128 2.95 12.12 16.07
C ASP A 128 3.15 13.37 15.19
N ASP A 129 2.07 13.78 14.51
CA ASP A 129 2.00 14.92 13.60
C ASP A 129 3.05 14.97 12.47
N CYS A 130 3.69 13.84 12.16
CA CYS A 130 4.75 13.77 11.14
C CYS A 130 4.24 13.33 9.75
N ILE A 131 3.06 12.71 9.67
CA ILE A 131 2.52 12.13 8.44
C ILE A 131 1.57 13.14 7.79
N PRO A 132 1.81 13.57 6.53
CA PRO A 132 0.98 14.59 5.90
C PRO A 132 -0.38 14.05 5.44
N ASN A 133 -1.37 14.94 5.37
CA ASN A 133 -2.76 14.64 4.94
C ASN A 133 -2.88 14.15 3.49
N SER A 134 -1.83 14.16 2.69
CA SER A 134 -1.80 13.57 1.36
C SER A 134 -1.65 12.04 1.38
N VAL A 135 -1.19 11.45 2.48
CA VAL A 135 -0.92 10.01 2.58
C VAL A 135 -2.22 9.22 2.62
N THR A 136 -2.38 8.33 1.65
CA THR A 136 -3.53 7.42 1.51
C THR A 136 -3.16 5.98 1.85
N HIS A 137 -1.89 5.59 1.70
CA HIS A 137 -1.37 4.27 2.01
C HIS A 137 -0.20 4.40 2.99
N LEU A 138 -0.33 3.76 4.14
CA LEU A 138 0.65 3.82 5.22
C LEU A 138 1.02 2.41 5.69
N GLY A 139 2.31 2.09 5.68
CA GLY A 139 2.85 0.86 6.25
C GLY A 139 4.00 1.12 7.21
N PHE A 140 3.92 0.56 8.41
CA PHE A 140 4.98 0.66 9.41
C PHE A 140 6.03 -0.44 9.29
N GLY A 141 7.23 -0.13 9.81
CA GLY A 141 8.38 -1.03 9.88
C GLY A 141 8.15 -2.22 10.82
N TRP A 142 9.00 -3.24 10.74
CA TRP A 142 8.88 -4.44 11.57
C TRP A 142 8.99 -4.12 13.06
N ASP A 143 9.92 -3.26 13.45
CA ASP A 143 10.21 -2.96 14.85
C ASP A 143 9.32 -1.89 15.46
N PHE A 144 8.41 -1.30 14.67
CA PHE A 144 7.52 -0.25 15.14
C PHE A 144 6.58 -0.77 16.23
N ASP A 145 6.73 -0.23 17.44
CA ASP A 145 5.89 -0.51 18.61
C ASP A 145 5.68 0.76 19.45
N LYS A 146 5.57 1.91 18.78
CA LYS A 146 5.21 3.18 19.43
C LYS A 146 3.69 3.37 19.47
N PRO A 147 3.16 4.00 20.53
CA PRO A 147 1.74 4.36 20.58
C PRO A 147 1.41 5.34 19.45
N ILE A 148 0.16 5.29 18.97
CA ILE A 148 -0.36 6.18 17.93
C ILE A 148 -1.53 6.98 18.53
N ASN A 149 -1.27 8.17 19.06
CA ASN A 149 -2.29 8.92 19.81
C ASN A 149 -3.10 9.86 18.93
N GLN A 150 -4.03 9.32 18.11
CA GLN A 150 -4.89 10.10 17.21
C GLN A 150 -4.14 11.01 16.19
N CYS A 151 -2.90 10.66 15.88
CA CYS A 151 -2.02 11.48 15.03
C CYS A 151 -2.03 11.07 13.54
N LEU A 152 -2.75 10.01 13.17
CA LEU A 152 -2.81 9.56 11.79
C LEU A 152 -3.80 10.40 10.96
N PRO A 153 -3.40 10.83 9.74
CA PRO A 153 -4.29 11.55 8.82
C PRO A 153 -5.60 10.83 8.48
N THR A 154 -6.66 11.60 8.33
CA THR A 154 -7.99 11.10 7.96
C THR A 154 -8.08 10.57 6.54
N SER A 155 -7.13 10.93 5.66
CA SER A 155 -7.05 10.51 4.26
C SER A 155 -6.54 9.09 4.05
N ILE A 156 -6.04 8.42 5.11
CA ILE A 156 -5.52 7.06 5.00
C ILE A 156 -6.66 6.10 4.69
N THR A 157 -6.49 5.33 3.62
CA THR A 157 -7.41 4.29 3.16
C THR A 157 -6.84 2.88 3.36
N HIS A 158 -5.52 2.74 3.40
CA HIS A 158 -4.80 1.48 3.61
C HIS A 158 -3.78 1.66 4.74
N LEU A 159 -3.94 0.89 5.80
CA LEU A 159 -3.09 0.94 6.99
C LEU A 159 -2.53 -0.44 7.32
N THR A 160 -1.21 -0.53 7.41
CA THR A 160 -0.50 -1.74 7.84
C THR A 160 0.38 -1.44 9.04
N PHE A 161 0.10 -2.08 10.17
CA PHE A 161 0.92 -1.97 11.37
C PHE A 161 2.19 -2.81 11.30
N GLY A 162 3.19 -2.37 12.06
CA GLY A 162 4.50 -3.02 12.14
C GLY A 162 4.44 -4.40 12.78
N ARG A 163 5.42 -5.27 12.48
CA ARG A 163 5.45 -6.65 12.97
C ARG A 163 5.35 -6.74 14.50
N ASN A 164 6.06 -5.88 15.21
CA ASN A 164 6.16 -5.84 16.67
C ASN A 164 5.08 -4.99 17.34
N PHE A 165 4.25 -4.29 16.56
CA PHE A 165 3.22 -3.41 17.10
C PHE A 165 2.25 -4.18 18.00
N ASN A 166 2.21 -3.82 19.27
CA ASN A 166 1.34 -4.40 20.28
C ASN A 166 0.86 -3.36 21.29
N GLN A 167 0.60 -2.14 20.82
CA GLN A 167 0.03 -1.05 21.61
C GLN A 167 -1.50 -1.08 21.57
N PRO A 168 -2.19 -0.48 22.57
CA PRO A 168 -3.61 -0.19 22.48
C PRO A 168 -3.94 0.63 21.22
N ILE A 169 -5.13 0.42 20.65
CA ILE A 169 -5.55 1.01 19.38
C ILE A 169 -6.77 1.92 19.50
N ASP A 170 -7.12 2.31 20.73
CA ASP A 170 -8.24 3.19 21.02
C ASP A 170 -8.14 4.49 20.20
N LYS A 171 -9.11 4.71 19.31
CA LYS A 171 -9.17 5.88 18.41
C LYS A 171 -7.92 6.10 17.53
N CYS A 172 -7.11 5.05 17.32
CA CYS A 172 -5.88 5.14 16.54
C CYS A 172 -6.10 5.07 15.03
N ILE A 173 -7.17 4.39 14.60
CA ILE A 173 -7.40 4.07 13.18
C ILE A 173 -8.31 5.13 12.55
N PRO A 174 -7.88 5.82 11.47
CA PRO A 174 -8.69 6.85 10.82
C PRO A 174 -9.99 6.33 10.22
N ALA A 175 -11.01 7.19 10.18
CA ALA A 175 -12.38 6.81 9.79
C ALA A 175 -12.54 6.41 8.31
N LEU A 176 -11.59 6.70 7.42
CA LEU A 176 -11.65 6.32 5.99
C LEU A 176 -10.85 5.05 5.65
N VAL A 177 -10.24 4.38 6.65
CA VAL A 177 -9.49 3.16 6.41
C VAL A 177 -10.40 2.05 5.88
N THR A 178 -10.10 1.54 4.69
CA THR A 178 -10.82 0.45 4.04
C THR A 178 -10.09 -0.89 4.16
N HIS A 179 -8.76 -0.86 4.23
CA HIS A 179 -7.89 -2.02 4.37
C HIS A 179 -7.01 -1.86 5.60
N LEU A 180 -7.13 -2.78 6.55
CA LEU A 180 -6.45 -2.74 7.82
C LEU A 180 -5.74 -4.06 8.09
N THR A 181 -4.43 -4.00 8.29
CA THR A 181 -3.58 -5.15 8.61
C THR A 181 -2.83 -4.91 9.91
N PHE A 182 -2.96 -5.82 10.87
CA PHE A 182 -2.26 -5.79 12.15
C PHE A 182 -0.92 -6.54 12.12
N GLY A 183 -0.02 -6.11 13.01
CA GLY A 183 1.29 -6.70 13.22
C GLY A 183 1.26 -8.13 13.73
N PHE A 184 2.34 -8.88 13.47
CA PHE A 184 2.51 -10.29 13.87
C PHE A 184 2.27 -10.53 15.37
N PHE A 185 2.74 -9.63 16.23
CA PHE A 185 2.64 -9.73 17.68
C PHE A 185 1.43 -9.03 18.29
N PHE A 186 0.57 -8.39 17.48
CA PHE A 186 -0.60 -7.68 17.97
C PHE A 186 -1.58 -8.64 18.67
N ASN A 187 -1.86 -8.39 19.94
CA ASN A 187 -2.83 -9.16 20.73
C ASN A 187 -3.51 -8.27 21.78
N LYS A 188 -4.02 -7.12 21.36
CA LYS A 188 -4.82 -6.21 22.19
C LYS A 188 -6.29 -6.29 21.83
N SER A 189 -7.15 -5.91 22.77
CA SER A 189 -8.58 -5.79 22.52
C SER A 189 -8.84 -4.85 21.35
N ILE A 190 -9.84 -5.18 20.55
CA ILE A 190 -10.26 -4.43 19.36
C ILE A 190 -11.65 -3.83 19.51
N LYS A 191 -12.23 -3.94 20.71
CA LYS A 191 -13.58 -3.47 21.00
C LYS A 191 -13.70 -1.98 20.68
N ASP A 192 -14.70 -1.63 19.87
CA ASP A 192 -14.99 -0.26 19.43
C ASP A 192 -13.83 0.46 18.70
N CYS A 193 -12.80 -0.27 18.25
CA CYS A 193 -11.60 0.32 17.64
C CYS A 193 -11.58 0.27 16.11
N ILE A 194 -12.32 -0.66 15.50
CA ILE A 194 -12.31 -0.87 14.04
C ILE A 194 -13.39 0.01 13.37
N PRO A 195 -13.02 0.95 12.49
CA PRO A 195 -14.00 1.82 11.82
C PRO A 195 -14.97 1.05 10.90
N ALA A 196 -16.19 1.56 10.77
CA ALA A 196 -17.23 1.00 9.89
C ALA A 196 -16.96 1.16 8.39
N SER A 197 -15.83 1.77 8.00
CA SER A 197 -15.36 1.85 6.62
C SER A 197 -14.45 0.66 6.24
N VAL A 198 -13.94 -0.09 7.21
CA VAL A 198 -13.04 -1.21 6.95
C VAL A 198 -13.79 -2.32 6.23
N THR A 199 -13.28 -2.75 5.08
CA THR A 199 -13.83 -3.84 4.27
C THR A 199 -12.90 -5.07 4.27
N HIS A 200 -11.60 -4.86 4.48
CA HIS A 200 -10.59 -5.90 4.54
C HIS A 200 -9.84 -5.78 5.86
N LEU A 201 -9.96 -6.80 6.69
CA LEU A 201 -9.34 -6.85 8.02
C LEU A 201 -8.46 -8.10 8.15
N GLU A 202 -7.21 -7.89 8.50
CA GLU A 202 -6.23 -8.95 8.71
C GLU A 202 -5.55 -8.82 10.06
N PHE A 203 -5.65 -9.88 10.86
CA PHE A 203 -4.97 -10.00 12.14
C PHE A 203 -3.65 -10.74 12.02
N GLY A 204 -2.67 -10.32 12.82
CA GLY A 204 -1.37 -10.98 12.90
C GLY A 204 -1.40 -12.31 13.65
N PHE A 205 -0.27 -13.00 13.61
CA PHE A 205 -0.10 -14.38 14.06
C PHE A 205 -0.58 -14.65 15.48
N HIS A 206 -0.29 -13.74 16.42
CA HIS A 206 -0.53 -13.92 17.85
C HIS A 206 -1.90 -13.41 18.35
N PHE A 207 -2.73 -12.84 17.47
CA PHE A 207 -4.03 -12.32 17.88
C PHE A 207 -4.96 -13.45 18.34
N ASP A 208 -5.44 -13.38 19.59
CA ASP A 208 -6.37 -14.35 20.17
C ASP A 208 -7.31 -13.67 21.19
N GLN A 209 -7.78 -12.46 20.88
CA GLN A 209 -8.75 -11.76 21.71
C GLN A 209 -10.19 -12.09 21.31
N PRO A 210 -11.15 -12.04 22.26
CA PRO A 210 -12.57 -12.15 21.95
C PRO A 210 -13.00 -11.10 20.92
N ILE A 211 -13.92 -11.49 20.04
CA ILE A 211 -14.38 -10.65 18.92
C ILE A 211 -15.88 -10.29 18.99
N ASP A 212 -16.55 -10.60 20.10
CA ASP A 212 -17.97 -10.30 20.29
C ASP A 212 -18.23 -8.79 20.17
N GLY A 213 -19.14 -8.43 19.26
CA GLY A 213 -19.46 -7.03 18.93
C GLY A 213 -18.34 -6.22 18.30
N CYS A 214 -17.19 -6.80 17.98
CA CYS A 214 -16.00 -6.05 17.55
C CYS A 214 -15.86 -5.90 16.04
N ILE A 215 -16.48 -6.78 15.25
CA ILE A 215 -16.30 -6.83 13.79
C ILE A 215 -17.41 -6.01 13.09
N PRO A 216 -17.07 -4.93 12.36
CA PRO A 216 -18.07 -4.09 11.71
C PRO A 216 -18.82 -4.77 10.56
N GLN A 217 -20.07 -4.34 10.30
CA GLN A 217 -20.90 -4.87 9.21
C GLN A 217 -20.34 -4.57 7.80
N SER A 218 -19.36 -3.70 7.66
CA SER A 218 -18.70 -3.38 6.38
C SER A 218 -17.69 -4.45 5.91
N ILE A 219 -17.27 -5.36 6.79
CA ILE A 219 -16.21 -6.32 6.50
C ILE A 219 -16.65 -7.31 5.43
N VAL A 220 -15.84 -7.44 4.38
CA VAL A 220 -16.01 -8.37 3.25
C VAL A 220 -15.01 -9.52 3.35
N LYS A 221 -13.77 -9.23 3.71
CA LYS A 221 -12.70 -10.23 3.90
C LYS A 221 -12.11 -10.10 5.30
N LEU A 222 -12.10 -11.22 6.02
CA LEU A 222 -11.56 -11.32 7.37
C LEU A 222 -10.49 -12.41 7.42
N THR A 223 -9.29 -12.07 7.88
CA THR A 223 -8.18 -13.01 8.05
C THR A 223 -7.76 -13.03 9.51
N PHE A 224 -7.71 -14.22 10.11
CA PHE A 224 -7.17 -14.41 11.45
C PHE A 224 -5.77 -15.04 11.42
N GLY A 225 -4.97 -14.74 12.44
CA GLY A 225 -3.66 -15.31 12.65
C GLY A 225 -3.68 -16.78 13.07
N LYS A 226 -2.49 -17.39 13.15
CA LYS A 226 -2.31 -18.80 13.47
C LYS A 226 -2.80 -19.18 14.87
N ASN A 227 -2.61 -18.30 15.85
CA ASN A 227 -2.95 -18.59 17.25
C ASN A 227 -4.41 -18.29 17.59
N PHE A 228 -5.15 -17.62 16.71
CA PHE A 228 -6.53 -17.28 16.97
C PHE A 228 -7.36 -18.56 17.18
N ASN A 229 -8.04 -18.66 18.31
CA ASN A 229 -8.83 -19.82 18.68
C ASN A 229 -10.09 -19.46 19.50
N GLN A 230 -10.61 -18.24 19.32
CA GLN A 230 -11.85 -17.81 19.93
C GLN A 230 -13.08 -18.29 19.14
N LEU A 231 -14.24 -18.34 19.80
CA LEU A 231 -15.50 -18.61 19.14
C LEU A 231 -15.79 -17.52 18.09
N ILE A 232 -16.19 -17.94 16.89
CA ILE A 232 -16.62 -17.04 15.81
C ILE A 232 -18.12 -17.13 15.51
N ASN A 233 -18.79 -18.18 16.00
CA ASN A 233 -20.20 -18.37 15.73
C ASN A 233 -21.01 -17.20 16.30
N ASN A 234 -21.92 -16.65 15.49
CA ASN A 234 -22.76 -15.48 15.78
C ASN A 234 -22.06 -14.11 15.87
N PHE A 235 -20.72 -14.07 15.89
CA PHE A 235 -19.97 -12.80 16.00
C PHE A 235 -19.45 -12.27 14.67
N ILE A 236 -19.54 -13.07 13.60
CA ILE A 236 -19.16 -12.65 12.26
C ILE A 236 -20.37 -12.08 11.51
N PRO A 237 -20.29 -10.82 11.02
CA PRO A 237 -21.33 -10.20 10.19
C PRO A 237 -21.69 -11.00 8.93
N GLN A 238 -22.94 -10.87 8.47
CA GLN A 238 -23.40 -11.57 7.26
C GLN A 238 -22.69 -11.09 5.99
N SER A 239 -22.25 -9.83 5.97
CA SER A 239 -21.50 -9.18 4.89
C SER A 239 -20.15 -9.84 4.59
N VAL A 240 -19.57 -10.56 5.56
CA VAL A 240 -18.30 -11.25 5.36
C VAL A 240 -18.48 -12.34 4.30
N LYS A 241 -17.76 -12.21 3.19
CA LYS A 241 -17.77 -13.15 2.06
C LYS A 241 -16.67 -14.20 2.17
N LYS A 242 -15.56 -13.85 2.82
CA LYS A 242 -14.39 -14.72 2.93
C LYS A 242 -13.76 -14.61 4.30
N ILE A 243 -13.60 -15.74 4.96
CA ILE A 243 -12.91 -15.89 6.24
C ILE A 243 -11.68 -16.76 6.01
N ILE A 244 -10.51 -16.29 6.43
CA ILE A 244 -9.28 -17.08 6.39
C ILE A 244 -8.92 -17.47 7.82
N LEU A 245 -8.80 -18.77 8.06
CA LEU A 245 -8.42 -19.36 9.34
C LEU A 245 -7.23 -20.29 9.14
N HIS A 246 -6.31 -20.32 10.09
CA HIS A 246 -5.24 -21.32 10.07
C HIS A 246 -5.80 -22.73 10.37
N LYS A 247 -5.11 -23.78 9.91
CA LYS A 247 -5.44 -25.19 10.23
C LYS A 247 -5.46 -25.51 11.72
N CYS A 248 -4.83 -24.69 12.56
CA CYS A 248 -4.80 -24.86 14.02
C CYS A 248 -6.08 -24.42 14.73
N TYR A 249 -6.97 -23.65 14.09
CA TYR A 249 -8.24 -23.25 14.69
C TYR A 249 -9.12 -24.48 14.93
N ASP A 250 -9.42 -24.77 16.19
CA ASP A 250 -10.02 -26.03 16.64
C ASP A 250 -11.48 -25.89 17.10
N GLN A 251 -11.98 -24.66 17.23
CA GLN A 251 -13.34 -24.42 17.67
C GLN A 251 -14.37 -24.87 16.63
N ASN A 252 -15.55 -25.26 17.11
CA ASN A 252 -16.66 -25.67 16.26
C ASN A 252 -17.13 -24.53 15.36
N ILE A 253 -17.44 -24.84 14.11
CA ILE A 253 -17.88 -23.88 13.10
C ILE A 253 -19.28 -24.26 12.62
N SER A 254 -20.22 -23.33 12.73
CA SER A 254 -21.57 -23.52 12.21
C SER A 254 -21.57 -23.75 10.69
N GLN A 255 -22.51 -24.57 10.22
CA GLN A 255 -22.61 -24.94 8.80
C GLN A 255 -22.73 -23.72 7.88
N GLY A 256 -23.43 -22.65 8.32
CA GLY A 256 -23.58 -21.42 7.54
C GLY A 256 -22.29 -20.62 7.34
N LEU A 257 -21.33 -20.72 8.27
CA LEU A 257 -20.01 -20.08 8.12
C LEU A 257 -19.02 -20.96 7.34
N ALA A 258 -19.18 -22.28 7.39
CA ALA A 258 -18.24 -23.23 6.77
C ALA A 258 -17.99 -22.94 5.28
N ALA A 259 -19.03 -22.57 4.52
CA ALA A 259 -18.92 -22.24 3.09
C ALA A 259 -18.08 -21.00 2.78
N LYS A 260 -17.87 -20.11 3.76
CA LYS A 260 -17.10 -18.86 3.62
C LYS A 260 -15.63 -19.03 4.00
N ILE A 261 -15.24 -20.18 4.55
CA ILE A 261 -13.93 -20.38 5.17
C ILE A 261 -12.92 -20.95 4.17
N LYS A 262 -11.75 -20.32 4.14
CA LYS A 262 -10.53 -20.88 3.55
C LYS A 262 -9.55 -21.22 4.67
N ARG A 263 -9.14 -22.48 4.76
CA ARG A 263 -8.07 -22.93 5.67
C ARG A 263 -6.71 -22.72 5.01
N ILE A 264 -5.74 -22.23 5.80
CA ILE A 264 -4.32 -22.10 5.40
C ILE A 264 -3.43 -22.88 6.37
#